data_AF-A0A2U3K7V7-F1
#
_entry.id   AF-A0A2U3K7V7-F1
#
_cell.length_a   1.000
_cell.length_b   1.000
_cell.length_c   1.000
_cell.angle_alpha   90.00
_cell.angle_beta   90.00
_cell.angle_gamma   90.00
#
_symmetry.space_group_name_H-M   'P 1'
#
loop_
_entity.id
_entity.type
_entity.pdbx_description
1 polymer ?
#
loop_
_entity_poly.entity_id
_entity_poly.type
_entity_poly.pdbx_seq_one_letter_code
_entity_poly.pdbx_strand_id
1 'polypeptide(L)'
;MSEQKNDAFEKQAPSAPVRNPYIMNFLKALAEKKDEQRQPDDLKKLLGDMYRLFESMLGQNMVKALPEEVKNQYLEMAEDLPNLNYEKIGDVFDTNVKNYQEIMKKTMKEFAEIYIKNSQFSPEHYPVKQASEQ
;
A
#
# COMPACT_ATOMS: atom_id res chain seq x y z
N MET A 1 -3.67 -37.76 -38.00
CA MET A 1 -4.89 -37.05 -37.55
C MET A 1 -4.62 -36.53 -36.16
N SER A 2 -5.04 -35.31 -35.94
CA SER A 2 -4.66 -34.40 -34.87
C SER A 2 -5.50 -34.64 -33.62
N GLU A 3 -4.88 -34.66 -32.43
CA GLU A 3 -5.58 -34.39 -31.18
C GLU A 3 -4.71 -33.46 -30.33
N GLN A 4 -4.99 -32.18 -30.52
CA GLN A 4 -4.48 -31.03 -29.79
C GLN A 4 -5.25 -30.98 -28.46
N LYS A 5 -4.63 -31.43 -27.36
CA LYS A 5 -5.18 -31.19 -26.02
C LYS A 5 -4.83 -29.76 -25.61
N ASN A 6 -5.88 -28.95 -25.52
CA ASN A 6 -5.87 -27.61 -24.96
C ASN A 6 -5.56 -27.70 -23.46
N ASP A 7 -4.32 -27.39 -23.07
CA ASP A 7 -4.01 -26.98 -21.70
C ASP A 7 -4.53 -25.56 -21.52
N ALA A 8 -5.77 -25.47 -21.02
CA ALA A 8 -6.36 -24.24 -20.55
C ALA A 8 -5.49 -23.70 -19.41
N PHE A 9 -4.81 -22.59 -19.69
CA PHE A 9 -4.10 -21.78 -18.72
C PHE A 9 -5.12 -21.30 -17.68
N GLU A 10 -5.22 -22.06 -16.57
CA GLU A 10 -6.06 -21.71 -15.43
C GLU A 10 -5.53 -20.38 -14.90
N LYS A 11 -6.25 -19.30 -15.21
CA LYS A 11 -6.03 -17.97 -14.65
C LYS A 11 -6.23 -18.07 -13.14
N GLN A 12 -5.15 -18.35 -12.41
CA GLN A 12 -5.11 -18.23 -10.97
C GLN A 12 -5.49 -16.78 -10.65
N ALA A 13 -6.68 -16.60 -10.09
CA ALA A 13 -7.05 -15.35 -9.44
C ALA A 13 -5.95 -15.01 -8.42
N PRO A 14 -5.52 -13.74 -8.31
CA PRO A 14 -4.45 -13.38 -7.38
C PRO A 14 -4.87 -13.81 -5.98
N SER A 15 -4.12 -14.77 -5.42
CA SER A 15 -4.20 -15.16 -4.02
C SER A 15 -4.16 -13.88 -3.19
N ALA A 16 -5.07 -13.74 -2.22
CA ALA A 16 -5.19 -12.55 -1.39
C ALA A 16 -3.80 -11.99 -1.02
N PRO A 17 -3.55 -10.67 -1.19
CA PRO A 17 -2.22 -10.10 -1.07
C PRO A 17 -1.65 -10.49 0.29
N VAL A 18 -0.53 -11.23 0.27
CA VAL A 18 0.15 -11.67 1.47
C VAL A 18 0.60 -10.42 2.20
N ARG A 19 -0.08 -10.10 3.32
CA ARG A 19 0.24 -8.90 4.10
C ARG A 19 1.67 -8.97 4.59
N ASN A 20 2.41 -7.87 4.44
CA ASN A 20 3.80 -7.83 4.87
C ASN A 20 3.86 -7.98 6.41
N PRO A 21 4.55 -9.02 6.94
CA PRO A 21 4.58 -9.30 8.37
C PRO A 21 5.25 -8.18 9.19
N TYR A 22 6.20 -7.45 8.61
CA TYR A 22 6.87 -6.34 9.28
C TYR A 22 5.93 -5.16 9.51
N ILE A 23 5.12 -4.81 8.50
CA ILE A 23 4.09 -3.77 8.63
C ILE A 23 3.07 -4.20 9.69
N MET A 24 2.58 -5.45 9.60
CA MET A 24 1.62 -5.97 10.58
C MET A 24 2.14 -5.92 12.02
N ASN A 25 3.40 -6.28 12.25
CA ASN A 25 4.01 -6.22 13.58
C ASN A 25 4.14 -4.79 14.09
N PHE A 26 4.51 -3.85 13.22
CA PHE A 26 4.55 -2.43 13.56
C PHE A 26 3.17 -1.89 13.98
N LEU A 27 2.11 -2.22 13.24
CA LEU A 27 0.76 -1.78 13.55
C LEU A 27 0.25 -2.37 14.87
N LYS A 28 0.56 -3.64 15.15
CA LYS A 28 0.28 -4.26 16.46
C LYS A 28 0.97 -3.51 17.60
N ALA A 29 2.27 -3.24 17.46
CA ALA A 29 3.03 -2.50 18.48
C ALA A 29 2.48 -1.08 18.70
N LEU A 30 1.98 -0.42 17.65
CA LEU A 30 1.30 0.87 17.78
C LEU A 30 -0.03 0.80 18.53
N ALA A 31 -0.84 -0.22 18.24
CA ALA A 31 -2.11 -0.43 18.92
C ALA A 31 -1.90 -0.76 20.42
N GLU A 32 -0.91 -1.61 20.73
CA GLU A 32 -0.51 -1.94 22.10
C GLU A 32 -0.02 -0.69 22.87
N LYS A 33 0.80 0.16 22.22
CA LYS A 33 1.31 1.40 22.83
C LYS A 33 0.19 2.38 23.21
N LYS A 34 -0.93 2.35 22.50
CA LYS A 34 -2.08 3.23 22.76
C LYS A 34 -3.05 2.66 23.81
N ASP A 35 -2.71 1.51 24.40
CA ASP A 35 -3.54 0.77 25.37
C ASP A 35 -4.98 0.53 24.88
N GLU A 36 -5.15 0.28 23.58
CA GLU A 36 -6.45 -0.06 23.02
C GLU A 36 -6.80 -1.52 23.36
N GLN A 37 -7.26 -1.73 24.59
CA GLN A 37 -7.89 -2.97 25.05
C GLN A 37 -9.21 -3.19 24.31
N ARG A 38 -9.13 -3.65 23.06
CA ARG A 38 -10.27 -3.99 22.21
C ARG A 38 -10.53 -5.49 22.24
N GLN A 39 -11.78 -5.87 21.95
CA GLN A 39 -12.10 -7.27 21.73
C GLN A 39 -11.30 -7.82 20.52
N PRO A 40 -10.97 -9.12 20.48
CA PRO A 40 -10.11 -9.70 19.45
C PRO A 40 -10.55 -9.42 18.01
N ASP A 41 -11.86 -9.38 17.75
CA ASP A 41 -12.39 -9.12 16.40
C ASP A 41 -12.32 -7.64 16.01
N ASP A 42 -12.55 -6.73 16.97
CA ASP A 42 -12.38 -5.28 16.76
C ASP A 42 -10.91 -4.92 16.53
N LEU A 43 -9.99 -5.60 17.21
CA LEU A 43 -8.56 -5.43 17.01
C LEU A 43 -8.13 -5.91 15.62
N LYS A 44 -8.65 -7.06 15.14
CA LYS A 44 -8.39 -7.53 13.78
C LYS A 44 -8.89 -6.55 12.72
N LYS A 45 -10.08 -5.98 12.92
CA LYS A 45 -10.65 -4.96 12.03
C LYS A 45 -9.79 -3.70 12.02
N LEU A 46 -9.45 -3.18 13.20
CA LEU A 46 -8.55 -2.03 13.36
C LEU A 46 -7.21 -2.24 12.64
N LEU A 47 -6.55 -3.38 12.89
CA LEU A 47 -5.27 -3.71 12.24
C LEU A 47 -5.42 -3.82 10.72
N GLY A 48 -6.56 -4.32 10.23
CA GLY A 48 -6.87 -4.35 8.79
C GLY A 48 -7.00 -2.96 8.18
N ASP A 49 -7.72 -2.07 8.86
CA ASP A 49 -7.93 -0.69 8.42
C ASP A 49 -6.62 0.12 8.49
N MET A 50 -5.85 -0.05 9.57
CA MET A 50 -4.51 0.51 9.71
C MET A 50 -3.58 0.05 8.58
N TYR A 51 -3.62 -1.24 8.23
CA TYR A 51 -2.78 -1.82 7.19
C TYR A 51 -3.11 -1.25 5.80
N ARG A 52 -4.40 -1.15 5.45
CA ARG A 52 -4.84 -0.55 4.19
C ARG A 52 -4.42 0.91 4.07
N LEU A 53 -4.59 1.67 5.15
CA LEU A 53 -4.19 3.08 5.15
C LEU A 53 -2.67 3.21 5.04
N PHE A 54 -1.91 2.38 5.77
CA PHE A 54 -0.46 2.35 5.68
C PHE A 54 0.02 2.04 4.26
N GLU A 55 -0.54 1.03 3.60
CA GLU A 55 -0.19 0.69 2.21
C GLU A 55 -0.48 1.85 1.24
N SER A 56 -1.63 2.52 1.42
CA SER A 56 -1.96 3.71 0.62
C SER A 56 -0.94 4.82 0.82
N MET A 57 -0.58 5.14 2.07
CA MET A 57 0.45 6.14 2.37
C MET A 57 1.82 5.75 1.81
N LEU A 58 2.18 4.47 1.92
CA LEU A 58 3.45 3.96 1.39
C LEU A 58 3.50 4.12 -0.14
N GLY A 59 2.44 3.72 -0.85
CA GLY A 59 2.34 3.88 -2.30
C GLY A 59 2.48 5.34 -2.74
N GLN A 60 1.81 6.26 -2.03
CA GLN A 60 1.94 7.69 -2.32
C GLN A 60 3.34 8.23 -2.06
N ASN A 61 3.98 7.80 -0.98
CA ASN A 61 5.33 8.21 -0.66
C ASN A 61 6.36 7.63 -1.64
N MET A 62 6.12 6.43 -2.18
CA MET A 62 6.91 5.87 -3.28
C MET A 62 6.75 6.68 -4.57
N VAL A 63 5.52 7.04 -4.96
CA VAL A 63 5.27 7.90 -6.14
C VAL A 63 5.92 9.27 -5.99
N LYS A 64 5.87 9.88 -4.79
CA LYS A 64 6.54 11.16 -4.50
C LYS A 64 8.06 11.08 -4.54
N ALA A 65 8.63 9.89 -4.34
CA ALA A 65 10.07 9.69 -4.38
C ALA A 65 10.60 9.42 -5.80
N LEU A 66 9.72 9.22 -6.78
CA LEU A 66 10.10 9.08 -8.18
C LEU A 66 10.62 10.43 -8.72
N PRO A 67 11.60 10.40 -9.65
CA PRO A 67 11.93 11.57 -10.47
C PRO A 67 10.69 12.11 -11.19
N GLU A 68 10.60 13.43 -11.38
CA GLU A 68 9.39 14.08 -11.91
C GLU A 68 8.96 13.54 -13.28
N GLU A 69 9.93 13.30 -14.17
CA GLU A 69 9.69 12.72 -15.50
C GLU A 69 9.10 11.30 -15.41
N VAL A 70 9.64 10.48 -14.49
CA VAL A 70 9.19 9.09 -14.26
C VAL A 70 7.83 9.06 -13.58
N LYS A 71 7.59 10.00 -12.66
CA LYS A 71 6.30 10.17 -11.99
C LYS A 71 5.20 10.46 -13.00
N ASN A 72 5.44 11.36 -13.96
CA ASN A 72 4.45 11.68 -14.99
C ASN A 72 4.14 10.47 -15.87
N GLN A 73 5.16 9.71 -16.29
CA GLN A 73 4.96 8.46 -17.03
C GLN A 73 4.16 7.44 -16.22
N TYR A 74 4.43 7.31 -14.92
CA TYR A 74 3.66 6.46 -14.02
C TYR A 74 2.19 6.90 -13.92
N LEU A 75 1.93 8.21 -13.84
CA LEU A 75 0.57 8.74 -13.77
C LEU A 75 -0.20 8.52 -15.08
N GLU A 76 0.43 8.75 -16.24
CA GLU A 76 -0.19 8.46 -17.54
C GLU A 76 -0.52 6.97 -17.69
N MET A 77 0.37 6.08 -17.23
CA MET A 77 0.08 4.63 -17.19
C MET A 77 -1.06 4.30 -16.24
N ALA A 78 -1.14 4.98 -15.09
CA ALA A 78 -2.18 4.76 -14.09
C ALA A 78 -3.56 5.29 -14.51
N GLU A 79 -3.63 6.22 -15.46
CA GLU A 79 -4.89 6.69 -16.07
C GLU A 79 -5.49 5.65 -17.03
N ASP A 80 -4.65 4.87 -17.72
CA ASP A 80 -5.09 3.79 -18.62
C ASP A 80 -5.27 2.44 -17.89
N LEU A 81 -6.27 2.40 -16.98
CA LEU A 81 -6.60 1.23 -16.17
C LEU A 81 -6.82 -0.07 -16.97
N PRO A 82 -7.47 -0.07 -18.16
CA PRO A 82 -7.66 -1.29 -18.97
C PRO A 82 -6.37 -1.92 -19.49
N ASN A 83 -5.31 -1.12 -19.71
CA ASN A 83 -4.02 -1.60 -20.24
C ASN A 83 -2.90 -1.59 -19.18
N LEU A 84 -3.27 -1.44 -17.90
CA LEU A 84 -2.33 -1.34 -16.80
C LEU A 84 -1.50 -2.62 -16.68
N ASN A 85 -0.18 -2.49 -16.88
CA ASN A 85 0.75 -3.59 -16.73
C ASN A 85 1.47 -3.49 -15.37
N TYR A 86 1.12 -4.39 -14.46
CA TYR A 86 1.67 -4.43 -13.09
C TYR A 86 3.17 -4.77 -13.05
N GLU A 87 3.69 -5.56 -13.99
CA GLU A 87 5.13 -5.86 -14.07
C GLU A 87 5.92 -4.60 -14.43
N LYS A 88 5.44 -3.85 -15.44
CA LYS A 88 6.05 -2.55 -15.81
C LYS A 88 6.03 -1.55 -14.67
N ILE A 89 4.94 -1.51 -13.89
CA ILE A 89 4.87 -0.65 -12.71
C ILE A 89 5.93 -1.04 -11.68
N GLY A 90 6.08 -2.34 -11.42
CA GLY A 90 7.14 -2.87 -10.56
C GLY A 90 8.52 -2.41 -11.01
N ASP A 91 8.82 -2.58 -12.30
CA ASP A 91 10.11 -2.18 -12.89
C ASP A 91 10.39 -0.68 -12.75
N VAL A 92 9.36 0.17 -12.90
CA VAL A 92 9.50 1.62 -12.69
C VAL A 92 9.94 1.92 -11.27
N PHE A 93 9.29 1.31 -10.27
CA PHE A 93 9.64 1.55 -8.87
C PHE A 93 11.00 0.93 -8.52
N ASP A 94 11.30 -0.29 -8.93
CA ASP A 94 12.58 -0.96 -8.62
C ASP A 94 13.79 -0.22 -9.22
N THR A 95 13.63 0.35 -10.41
CA THR A 95 14.70 1.07 -11.10
C THR A 95 14.94 2.47 -10.50
N ASN A 96 13.87 3.14 -10.09
CA ASN A 96 13.93 4.57 -9.76
C ASN A 96 13.87 4.86 -8.25
N VAL A 97 13.31 3.97 -7.44
CA VAL A 97 13.23 4.12 -5.98
C VAL A 97 14.45 3.50 -5.31
N LYS A 98 15.55 4.25 -5.28
CA LYS A 98 16.82 3.78 -4.70
C LYS A 98 16.80 3.70 -3.15
N ASN A 99 15.92 4.45 -2.50
CA ASN A 99 15.89 4.60 -1.04
C ASN A 99 14.61 4.01 -0.41
N TYR A 100 14.22 2.81 -0.85
CA TYR A 100 12.99 2.15 -0.35
C TYR A 100 12.92 2.07 1.18
N GLN A 101 14.04 1.76 1.84
CA GLN A 101 14.13 1.69 3.30
C GLN A 101 13.84 3.03 3.99
N GLU A 102 14.30 4.14 3.41
CA GLU A 102 14.06 5.47 3.98
C GLU A 102 12.59 5.87 3.82
N ILE A 103 12.00 5.59 2.66
CA ILE A 103 10.59 5.83 2.38
C ILE A 103 9.72 5.04 3.36
N MET A 104 10.02 3.75 3.55
CA MET A 104 9.33 2.90 4.52
C MET A 104 9.40 3.48 5.94
N LYS A 105 10.61 3.86 6.40
CA LYS A 105 10.81 4.47 7.73
C LYS A 105 10.06 5.79 7.88
N LYS A 106 10.05 6.63 6.85
CA LYS A 106 9.31 7.90 6.84
C LYS A 106 7.80 7.65 6.95
N THR A 107 7.27 6.75 6.13
CA THR A 107 5.85 6.37 6.17
C THR A 107 5.45 5.82 7.55
N MET A 108 6.29 4.99 8.18
CA MET A 108 6.05 4.49 9.54
C MET A 108 5.99 5.63 10.56
N LYS A 109 6.91 6.61 10.49
CA LYS A 109 6.88 7.77 11.38
C LYS A 109 5.63 8.62 11.18
N GLU A 110 5.32 8.96 9.93
CA GLU A 110 4.13 9.75 9.59
C GLU A 110 2.84 9.05 10.06
N PHE A 111 2.71 7.75 9.77
CA PHE A 111 1.58 6.96 10.21
C PHE A 111 1.45 6.91 11.73
N ALA A 112 2.56 6.65 12.45
CA ALA A 112 2.57 6.61 13.92
C ALA A 112 2.17 7.96 14.53
N GLU A 113 2.69 9.07 14.00
CA GLU A 113 2.34 10.40 14.48
C GLU A 113 0.84 10.68 14.33
N ILE A 114 0.26 10.36 13.18
CA ILE A 114 -1.16 10.59 12.94
C ILE A 114 -2.02 9.67 13.83
N TYR A 115 -1.64 8.40 13.93
CA TYR A 115 -2.33 7.42 14.77
C TYR A 115 -2.36 7.81 16.25
N ILE A 116 -1.24 8.34 16.77
CA ILE A 116 -1.12 8.78 18.17
C ILE A 116 -1.87 10.10 18.40
N LYS A 117 -1.79 11.05 17.46
CA LYS A 117 -2.45 12.37 17.61
C LYS A 117 -3.98 12.26 17.61
N ASN A 118 -4.55 11.28 16.92
CA ASN A 118 -6.00 11.11 16.84
C ASN A 118 -6.53 10.24 17.99
N SER A 119 -7.36 10.79 18.88
CA SER A 119 -7.93 10.06 20.03
C SER A 119 -8.80 8.86 19.64
N GLN A 120 -9.44 8.89 18.46
CA GLN A 120 -10.10 7.74 17.85
C GLN A 120 -9.54 7.51 16.45
N PHE A 121 -9.12 6.27 16.17
CA PHE A 121 -8.78 5.88 14.81
C PHE A 121 -10.07 5.65 14.02
N SER A 122 -10.35 6.52 13.06
CA SER A 122 -11.33 6.27 12.01
C SER A 122 -10.70 6.63 10.67
N PRO A 123 -10.61 5.68 9.70
CA PRO A 123 -9.98 5.90 8.39
C PRO A 123 -10.45 7.15 7.65
N GLU A 124 -11.70 7.58 7.89
CA GLU A 124 -12.31 8.75 7.27
C GLU A 124 -11.71 10.08 7.74
N HIS A 125 -11.15 10.13 8.95
CA HIS A 125 -10.46 11.31 9.48
C HIS A 125 -9.03 11.46 8.98
N TYR A 126 -8.59 10.57 8.09
CA TYR A 126 -7.26 10.60 7.50
C TYR A 126 -7.40 11.13 6.07
N PRO A 127 -7.25 12.45 5.85
CA PRO A 127 -7.20 12.99 4.50
C PRO A 127 -5.91 12.49 3.87
N VAL A 128 -6.02 11.42 3.10
CA VAL A 128 -5.06 11.08 2.07
C VAL A 128 -5.14 12.24 1.10
N LYS A 129 -4.23 13.23 1.20
CA LYS A 129 -4.20 14.40 0.31
C LYS A 129 -4.24 13.87 -1.12
N GLN A 130 -5.39 13.96 -1.77
CA GLN A 130 -5.47 13.71 -3.20
C GLN A 130 -4.55 14.74 -3.84
N ALA A 131 -3.70 14.29 -4.75
CA ALA A 131 -2.85 15.16 -5.54
C ALA A 131 -3.74 15.92 -6.53
N SER A 132 -4.51 16.87 -6.03
CA SER A 132 -5.35 17.77 -6.79
C SER A 132 -5.47 19.04 -5.97
N GLU A 133 -4.53 19.96 -6.18
CA GLU A 133 -4.66 21.40 -6.01
C GLU A 133 -3.32 22.01 -6.48
N GLN A 134 -3.18 22.11 -7.79
CA GLN A 134 -2.42 23.17 -8.47
C GLN A 134 -3.42 23.97 -9.31
#